data_AF-A0A537ZII9-F1
#
_entry.id   AF-A0A537ZII9-F1
#
_cell.length_a   1.000
_cell.length_b   1.000
_cell.length_c   1.000
_cell.angle_alpha   90.00
_cell.angle_beta   90.00
_cell.angle_gamma   90.00
#
_symmetry.space_group_name_H-M   'P 1'
#
loop_
_entity.id
_entity.type
_entity.pdbx_description
1 polymer ?
#
loop_
_entity_poly.entity_id
_entity_poly.type
_entity_poly.pdbx_seq_one_letter_code
_entity_poly.pdbx_strand_id
1 'polypeptide(L)'
;MPPLAAPRFDFERWFDDNGVRIITILVTAVVVTIVTRFLVRRFRRKLEGKPSLTQELNLQRATTLTHALSTALVVVIWTLAFLLTLGTLEVNLAPFLASAGVAGVALGFGAQSVVKDTLSGFFILLENQFGVGDVLEILTTAGPISGKVEDLSLRVTTLRAFDGTLHVVPNGNIQVVSNKSRGWARAIVDVRVAYGEDVDRVREVLEELFEEIRNDPVLKDWIMEGPSILGVESLADCALVVRVVADTRPSKRWDAERRLRERITRRLSEREIHVPFPPAVSPRPGDASATGSLPAVPLGISNCTLPYNFVENWDEPRKEMERMSIGLLVLRIVVGLLLVGHGTQKLFSWFGGGGLDGTARSVESLGYRPGRVMAILSGGSETLGGLSLALGFLTPLGAAAIIGAMLNAILAVHLPKGVWNTKGGFEFPLTNATVAAALAFTGPGRFSIDHAMGFEPGHVVSGSFALLLGLVVGIIVFASRRPQQEKAINPTSTKQLRAD
;
A
#
# COMPACT_ATOMS: atom_id res chain seq x y z
N MET A 1 -58.67 -37.01 29.22
CA MET A 1 -57.63 -36.33 28.43
C MET A 1 -57.34 -37.19 27.21
N PRO A 2 -57.60 -36.73 25.98
CA PRO A 2 -57.16 -37.47 24.79
C PRO A 2 -55.65 -37.30 24.62
N PRO A 3 -54.95 -38.28 24.01
CA PRO A 3 -53.51 -38.20 23.81
C PRO A 3 -53.18 -37.13 22.76
N LEU A 4 -52.24 -36.25 23.07
CA LEU A 4 -51.67 -35.29 22.13
C LEU A 4 -50.98 -36.07 21.00
N ALA A 5 -51.62 -36.10 19.83
CA ALA A 5 -51.02 -36.63 18.62
C ALA A 5 -49.79 -35.79 18.25
N ALA A 6 -48.64 -36.46 18.04
CA ALA A 6 -47.45 -35.80 17.53
C ALA A 6 -47.75 -35.15 16.16
N PRO A 7 -47.24 -33.94 15.87
CA PRO A 7 -47.46 -33.29 14.59
C PRO A 7 -46.89 -34.16 13.47
N ARG A 8 -47.76 -34.68 12.60
CA ARG A 8 -47.33 -35.33 11.35
C ARG A 8 -46.83 -34.23 10.43
N PHE A 9 -45.59 -34.38 9.95
CA PHE A 9 -45.04 -33.51 8.91
C PHE A 9 -45.92 -33.64 7.66
N ASP A 10 -46.69 -32.59 7.36
CA ASP A 10 -47.59 -32.54 6.21
C ASP A 10 -46.80 -32.07 4.98
N PHE A 11 -46.19 -33.04 4.28
CA PHE A 11 -45.30 -32.78 3.15
C PHE A 11 -46.01 -32.00 2.04
N GLU A 12 -47.32 -32.21 1.83
CA GLU A 12 -48.08 -31.52 0.78
C GLU A 12 -48.18 -30.02 1.03
N ARG A 13 -48.53 -29.61 2.27
CA ARG A 13 -48.58 -28.18 2.64
C ARG A 13 -47.21 -27.51 2.60
N TRP A 14 -46.18 -28.21 3.07
CA TRP A 14 -44.81 -27.69 3.01
C TRP A 14 -44.31 -27.53 1.57
N PHE A 15 -44.66 -28.47 0.69
CA PHE A 15 -44.33 -28.43 -0.73
C PHE A 15 -45.09 -27.33 -1.48
N ASP A 16 -46.35 -27.07 -1.13
CA ASP A 16 -47.13 -25.99 -1.74
C ASP A 16 -46.59 -24.61 -1.34
N ASP A 17 -46.20 -24.42 -0.07
CA ASP A 17 -45.69 -23.14 0.43
C ASP A 17 -44.25 -22.82 -0.02
N ASN A 18 -43.36 -23.83 -0.03
CA ASN A 18 -41.94 -23.65 -0.31
C ASN A 18 -41.51 -24.17 -1.69
N GLY A 19 -42.14 -25.23 -2.19
CA GLY A 19 -41.81 -25.85 -3.49
C GLY A 19 -42.04 -24.91 -4.66
N VAL A 20 -43.15 -24.16 -4.68
CA VAL A 20 -43.43 -23.15 -5.72
C VAL A 20 -42.36 -22.05 -5.74
N ARG A 21 -41.90 -21.60 -4.55
CA ARG A 21 -40.85 -20.58 -4.43
C ARG A 21 -39.50 -21.09 -4.93
N ILE A 22 -39.12 -22.31 -4.55
CA ILE A 22 -37.88 -22.96 -5.00
C ILE A 22 -37.90 -23.16 -6.52
N ILE A 23 -39.00 -23.68 -7.08
CA ILE A 23 -39.17 -23.85 -8.52
C ILE A 23 -39.04 -22.51 -9.23
N THR A 24 -39.66 -21.45 -8.71
CA THR A 24 -39.56 -20.11 -9.29
C THR A 24 -38.12 -19.60 -9.30
N ILE A 25 -37.39 -19.71 -8.18
CA ILE A 25 -35.97 -19.32 -8.08
C ILE A 25 -35.12 -20.06 -9.13
N LEU A 26 -35.30 -21.38 -9.23
CA LEU A 26 -34.53 -22.21 -10.18
C LEU A 26 -34.88 -21.88 -11.64
N VAL A 27 -36.15 -21.69 -11.96
CA VAL A 27 -36.58 -21.29 -13.31
C VAL A 27 -36.01 -19.91 -13.66
N THR A 28 -36.08 -18.94 -12.75
CA THR A 28 -35.45 -17.62 -12.96
C THR A 28 -33.94 -17.76 -13.18
N ALA A 29 -33.23 -18.55 -12.38
CA ALA A 29 -31.79 -18.75 -12.54
C ALA A 29 -31.42 -19.38 -13.91
N VAL A 30 -32.22 -20.33 -14.40
CA VAL A 30 -32.07 -20.94 -15.73
C VAL A 30 -32.34 -19.91 -16.82
N VAL A 31 -33.43 -19.14 -16.74
CA VAL A 31 -33.76 -18.09 -17.72
C VAL A 31 -32.64 -17.05 -17.77
N VAL A 32 -32.19 -16.54 -16.61
CA VAL A 32 -31.08 -15.58 -16.54
C VAL A 32 -29.80 -16.19 -17.13
N THR A 33 -29.48 -17.45 -16.84
CA THR A 33 -28.33 -18.14 -17.43
C THR A 33 -28.42 -18.22 -18.97
N ILE A 34 -29.58 -18.53 -19.52
CA ILE A 34 -29.82 -18.56 -20.97
C ILE A 34 -29.62 -17.17 -21.57
N VAL A 35 -30.21 -16.15 -20.96
CA VAL A 35 -30.10 -14.75 -21.40
C VAL A 35 -28.64 -14.27 -21.34
N THR A 36 -27.92 -14.54 -20.25
CA THR A 36 -26.50 -14.19 -20.10
C THR A 36 -25.66 -14.87 -21.17
N ARG A 37 -25.81 -16.18 -21.38
CA ARG A 37 -25.08 -16.90 -22.44
C ARG A 37 -25.43 -16.38 -23.82
N PHE A 38 -26.69 -16.01 -24.06
CA PHE A 38 -27.14 -15.42 -25.32
C PHE A 38 -26.50 -14.04 -25.57
N LEU A 39 -26.53 -13.15 -24.57
CA LEU A 39 -25.93 -11.81 -24.64
C LEU A 39 -24.43 -11.87 -24.90
N VAL A 40 -23.73 -12.73 -24.16
CA VAL A 40 -22.28 -12.93 -24.32
C VAL A 40 -21.94 -13.47 -25.71
N ARG A 41 -22.71 -14.45 -26.22
CA ARG A 41 -22.57 -14.96 -27.60
C ARG A 41 -22.85 -13.88 -28.64
N ARG A 42 -23.83 -13.01 -28.41
CA ARG A 42 -24.18 -11.91 -29.32
C ARG A 42 -23.09 -10.84 -29.36
N PHE A 43 -22.52 -10.50 -28.19
CA PHE A 43 -21.38 -9.58 -28.11
C PHE A 43 -20.16 -10.13 -28.86
N ARG A 44 -19.87 -11.43 -28.69
CA ARG A 44 -18.80 -12.12 -29.43
C ARG A 44 -18.97 -12.01 -30.95
N ARG A 45 -20.16 -12.33 -31.47
CA ARG A 45 -20.45 -12.23 -32.91
C ARG A 45 -20.32 -10.81 -33.46
N LYS A 46 -20.51 -9.78 -32.63
CA LYS A 46 -20.34 -8.38 -33.03
C LYS A 46 -18.87 -7.98 -33.12
N LEU A 47 -17.98 -8.66 -32.38
CA LEU A 47 -16.52 -8.47 -32.42
C LEU A 47 -15.85 -9.28 -33.55
N GLU A 48 -16.48 -10.36 -34.01
CA GLU A 48 -16.08 -11.18 -35.17
C GLU A 48 -16.36 -10.44 -36.50
N GLY A 49 -15.65 -9.33 -36.78
CA GLY A 49 -15.65 -8.63 -38.08
C GLY A 49 -14.93 -9.41 -39.20
N LYS A 50 -14.91 -8.89 -40.45
CA LYS A 50 -14.39 -9.57 -41.65
C LYS A 50 -12.95 -10.12 -41.50
N PRO A 51 -12.64 -11.32 -42.02
CA PRO A 51 -11.41 -12.07 -41.74
C PRO A 51 -10.14 -11.39 -42.27
N SER A 52 -9.15 -11.19 -41.40
CA SER A 52 -7.75 -10.86 -41.74
C SER A 52 -6.76 -11.76 -40.97
N LEU A 53 -5.51 -11.91 -41.47
CA LEU A 53 -4.47 -12.78 -40.88
C LEU A 53 -4.06 -12.39 -39.44
N THR A 54 -4.16 -11.12 -39.07
CA THR A 54 -3.96 -10.63 -37.68
C THR A 54 -5.15 -10.94 -36.76
N GLN A 55 -6.27 -11.42 -37.31
CA GLN A 55 -7.51 -11.63 -36.58
C GLN A 55 -7.59 -13.01 -35.93
N GLU A 56 -6.95 -14.05 -36.47
CA GLU A 56 -6.97 -15.40 -35.86
C GLU A 56 -6.41 -15.40 -34.42
N LEU A 57 -5.34 -14.65 -34.17
CA LEU A 57 -4.76 -14.47 -32.83
C LEU A 57 -5.67 -13.63 -31.89
N ASN A 58 -6.33 -12.60 -32.43
CA ASN A 58 -7.27 -11.78 -31.66
C ASN A 58 -8.59 -12.51 -31.35
N LEU A 59 -9.01 -13.40 -32.25
CA LEU A 59 -10.19 -14.26 -32.08
C LEU A 59 -9.96 -15.31 -30.98
N GLN A 60 -8.76 -15.89 -30.90
CA GLN A 60 -8.41 -16.83 -29.82
C GLN A 60 -8.40 -16.16 -28.42
N ARG A 61 -7.95 -14.91 -28.33
CA ARG A 61 -8.04 -14.13 -27.07
C ARG A 61 -9.48 -13.74 -26.74
N ALA A 62 -10.26 -13.33 -27.73
CA ALA A 62 -11.66 -12.98 -27.53
C ALA A 62 -12.51 -14.18 -27.10
N THR A 63 -12.29 -15.37 -27.67
CA THR A 63 -13.04 -16.59 -27.30
C THR A 63 -12.75 -17.03 -25.87
N THR A 64 -11.48 -17.04 -25.46
CA THR A 64 -11.06 -17.39 -24.09
C THR A 64 -11.59 -16.38 -23.06
N LEU A 65 -11.49 -15.07 -23.32
CA LEU A 65 -12.05 -14.02 -22.45
C LEU A 65 -13.58 -14.11 -22.33
N THR A 66 -14.26 -14.28 -23.46
CA THR A 66 -15.72 -14.40 -23.51
C THR A 66 -16.21 -15.64 -22.76
N HIS A 67 -15.50 -16.76 -22.91
CA HIS A 67 -15.79 -18.00 -22.19
C HIS A 67 -15.55 -17.86 -20.68
N ALA A 68 -14.43 -17.27 -20.28
CA ALA A 68 -14.11 -17.01 -18.88
C ALA A 68 -15.16 -16.11 -18.22
N LEU A 69 -15.54 -15.00 -18.88
CA LEU A 69 -16.57 -14.08 -18.39
C LEU A 69 -17.94 -14.76 -18.28
N SER A 70 -18.35 -15.52 -19.30
CA SER A 70 -19.61 -16.27 -19.24
C SER A 70 -19.62 -17.28 -18.09
N THR A 71 -18.50 -17.96 -17.85
CA THR A 71 -18.40 -18.96 -16.78
C THR A 71 -18.49 -18.28 -15.41
N ALA A 72 -17.77 -17.16 -15.22
CA ALA A 72 -17.83 -16.39 -13.98
C ALA A 72 -19.24 -15.89 -13.67
N LEU A 73 -19.94 -15.30 -14.65
CA LEU A 73 -21.32 -14.82 -14.46
C LEU A 73 -22.28 -15.95 -14.11
N VAL A 74 -22.16 -17.10 -14.79
CA VAL A 74 -22.99 -18.27 -14.51
C VAL A 74 -22.75 -18.80 -13.09
N VAL A 75 -21.49 -18.86 -12.64
CA VAL A 75 -21.16 -19.25 -11.26
C VAL A 75 -21.85 -18.32 -10.25
N VAL A 76 -21.75 -17.00 -10.44
CA VAL A 76 -22.41 -16.02 -9.55
C VAL A 76 -23.93 -16.21 -9.51
N ILE A 77 -24.58 -16.39 -10.68
CA ILE A 77 -26.03 -16.62 -10.77
C ILE A 77 -26.43 -17.86 -9.97
N TRP A 78 -25.73 -18.98 -10.15
CA TRP A 78 -26.05 -20.23 -9.47
C TRP A 78 -25.71 -20.20 -7.97
N THR A 79 -24.64 -19.52 -7.56
CA THR A 79 -24.36 -19.28 -6.14
C THR A 79 -25.49 -18.48 -5.49
N LEU A 80 -25.97 -17.42 -6.14
CA LEU A 80 -27.09 -16.63 -5.62
C LEU A 80 -28.39 -17.45 -5.55
N ALA A 81 -28.72 -18.20 -6.60
CA ALA A 81 -29.88 -19.09 -6.63
C ALA A 81 -29.83 -20.14 -5.52
N PHE A 82 -28.64 -20.71 -5.26
CA PHE A 82 -28.41 -21.64 -4.15
C PHE A 82 -28.67 -21.00 -2.78
N LEU A 83 -28.14 -19.80 -2.52
CA LEU A 83 -28.38 -19.09 -1.27
C LEU A 83 -29.86 -18.73 -1.07
N LEU A 84 -30.54 -18.27 -2.12
CA LEU A 84 -31.96 -17.95 -2.06
C LEU A 84 -32.81 -19.21 -1.77
N THR A 85 -32.43 -20.35 -2.36
CA THR A 85 -33.08 -21.65 -2.11
C THR A 85 -32.89 -22.09 -0.65
N LEU A 86 -31.68 -21.97 -0.10
CA LEU A 86 -31.44 -22.26 1.33
C LEU A 86 -32.27 -21.35 2.24
N GLY A 87 -32.44 -20.09 1.87
CA GLY A 87 -33.28 -19.13 2.59
C GLY A 87 -34.75 -19.54 2.62
N THR A 88 -35.28 -20.10 1.52
CA THR A 88 -36.65 -20.66 1.49
C THR A 88 -36.81 -21.91 2.34
N LEU A 89 -35.72 -22.63 2.63
CA LEU A 89 -35.71 -23.80 3.52
C LEU A 89 -35.50 -23.42 5.00
N GLU A 90 -35.60 -22.13 5.33
CA GLU A 90 -35.35 -21.56 6.66
C GLU A 90 -33.95 -21.90 7.23
N VAL A 91 -32.98 -22.22 6.36
CA VAL A 91 -31.59 -22.45 6.75
C VAL A 91 -30.93 -21.10 7.05
N ASN A 92 -30.20 -21.02 8.16
CA ASN A 92 -29.47 -19.80 8.51
C ASN A 92 -28.42 -19.48 7.44
N LEU A 93 -28.61 -18.35 6.74
CA LEU A 93 -27.73 -17.88 5.68
C LEU A 93 -26.46 -17.20 6.21
N ALA A 94 -26.40 -16.86 7.51
CA ALA A 94 -25.30 -16.08 8.08
C ALA A 94 -23.90 -16.72 7.85
N PRO A 95 -23.69 -18.04 8.02
CA PRO A 95 -22.39 -18.67 7.74
C PRO A 95 -21.99 -18.57 6.26
N PHE A 96 -22.96 -18.69 5.35
CA PHE A 96 -22.72 -18.60 3.91
C PHE A 96 -22.45 -17.17 3.47
N LEU A 97 -23.20 -16.19 3.99
CA LEU A 97 -22.99 -14.77 3.74
C LEU A 97 -21.66 -14.30 4.32
N ALA A 98 -21.28 -14.76 5.51
CA ALA A 98 -19.97 -14.48 6.08
C ALA A 98 -18.84 -15.04 5.21
N SER A 99 -18.97 -16.29 4.74
CA SER A 99 -17.99 -16.93 3.85
C SER A 99 -17.90 -16.24 2.49
N ALA A 100 -19.04 -15.90 1.88
CA ALA A 100 -19.12 -15.16 0.63
C ALA A 100 -18.55 -13.74 0.78
N GLY A 101 -18.73 -13.10 1.94
CA GLY A 101 -18.13 -11.82 2.27
C GLY A 101 -16.60 -11.88 2.28
N VAL A 102 -16.01 -12.85 2.99
CA VAL A 102 -14.55 -13.06 3.02
C VAL A 102 -14.01 -13.35 1.62
N ALA A 103 -14.67 -14.24 0.86
CA ALA A 103 -14.28 -14.55 -0.52
C ALA A 103 -14.39 -13.33 -1.45
N GLY A 104 -15.45 -12.52 -1.28
CA GLY A 104 -15.65 -11.28 -2.04
C GLY A 104 -14.58 -10.24 -1.76
N VAL A 105 -14.18 -10.06 -0.49
CA VAL A 105 -13.08 -9.16 -0.11
C VAL A 105 -11.76 -9.62 -0.72
N ALA A 106 -11.45 -10.93 -0.64
CA ALA A 106 -10.24 -11.48 -1.24
C ALA A 106 -10.19 -11.26 -2.76
N LEU A 107 -11.31 -11.51 -3.46
CA LEU A 107 -11.44 -11.23 -4.89
C LEU A 107 -11.33 -9.73 -5.21
N GLY A 108 -11.91 -8.88 -4.37
CA GLY A 108 -11.84 -7.42 -4.51
C GLY A 108 -10.41 -6.90 -4.43
N PHE A 109 -9.63 -7.36 -3.45
CA PHE A 109 -8.20 -7.02 -3.35
C PHE A 109 -7.40 -7.56 -4.55
N GLY A 110 -7.72 -8.76 -5.03
CA GLY A 110 -7.07 -9.32 -6.23
C GLY A 110 -7.37 -8.52 -7.51
N ALA A 111 -8.56 -7.91 -7.61
CA ALA A 111 -9.01 -7.16 -8.78
C ALA A 111 -8.76 -5.64 -8.70
N GLN A 112 -8.31 -5.13 -7.55
CA GLN A 112 -8.15 -3.70 -7.28
C GLN A 112 -7.28 -2.99 -8.34
N SER A 113 -6.19 -3.62 -8.78
CA SER A 113 -5.27 -3.02 -9.76
C SER A 113 -5.95 -2.76 -11.10
N VAL A 114 -6.83 -3.66 -11.55
CA VAL A 114 -7.56 -3.51 -12.82
C VAL A 114 -8.48 -2.29 -12.77
N VAL A 115 -9.18 -2.09 -11.66
CA VAL A 115 -10.07 -0.94 -11.47
C VAL A 115 -9.25 0.35 -11.40
N LYS A 116 -8.17 0.36 -10.61
CA LYS A 116 -7.25 1.50 -10.50
C LYS A 116 -6.71 1.89 -11.86
N ASP A 117 -6.18 0.94 -12.62
CA ASP A 117 -5.59 1.16 -13.94
C ASP A 117 -6.61 1.75 -14.92
N THR A 118 -7.81 1.19 -14.96
CA THR A 118 -8.87 1.61 -15.88
C THR A 118 -9.35 3.03 -15.58
N LEU A 119 -9.54 3.36 -14.31
CA LEU A 119 -9.92 4.72 -13.89
C LEU A 119 -8.81 5.73 -14.19
N SER A 120 -7.56 5.38 -13.88
CA SER A 120 -6.41 6.24 -14.21
C SER A 120 -6.32 6.51 -15.71
N GLY A 121 -6.46 5.49 -16.56
CA GLY A 121 -6.46 5.71 -18.01
C GLY A 121 -7.66 6.49 -18.53
N PHE A 122 -8.84 6.31 -17.93
CA PHE A 122 -10.00 7.14 -18.25
C PHE A 122 -9.72 8.63 -18.00
N PHE A 123 -9.15 8.99 -16.84
CA PHE A 123 -8.80 10.39 -16.54
C PHE A 123 -7.68 10.92 -17.44
N ILE A 124 -6.66 10.11 -17.75
CA ILE A 124 -5.61 10.49 -18.71
C ILE A 124 -6.22 10.90 -20.06
N LEU A 125 -7.19 10.13 -20.57
CA LEU A 125 -7.88 10.41 -21.83
C LEU A 125 -8.83 11.60 -21.71
N LEU A 126 -9.64 11.66 -20.65
CA LEU A 126 -10.65 12.70 -20.44
C LEU A 126 -10.02 14.08 -20.29
N GLU A 127 -8.92 14.18 -19.53
CA GLU A 127 -8.17 15.41 -19.32
C GLU A 127 -7.15 15.69 -20.43
N ASN A 128 -7.02 14.75 -21.39
CA ASN A 128 -6.03 14.80 -22.45
C ASN A 128 -4.63 15.12 -21.89
N GLN A 129 -4.16 14.39 -20.87
CA GLN A 129 -2.87 14.70 -20.23
C GLN A 129 -1.69 14.50 -21.20
N PHE A 130 -1.78 13.49 -22.06
CA PHE A 130 -0.83 13.19 -23.13
C PHE A 130 -1.50 12.29 -24.17
N GLY A 131 -0.93 12.27 -25.38
CA GLY A 131 -1.44 11.47 -26.49
C GLY A 131 -0.38 10.56 -27.13
N VAL A 132 -0.84 9.73 -28.07
CA VAL A 132 0.06 8.93 -28.91
C VAL A 132 0.99 9.87 -29.70
N GLY A 133 2.28 9.59 -29.66
CA GLY A 133 3.32 10.39 -30.28
C GLY A 133 4.05 11.37 -29.35
N ASP A 134 3.50 11.66 -28.17
CA ASP A 134 4.17 12.53 -27.18
C ASP A 134 5.40 11.82 -26.58
N VAL A 135 6.46 12.58 -26.33
CA VAL A 135 7.62 12.12 -25.57
C VAL A 135 7.41 12.44 -24.11
N LEU A 136 7.38 11.40 -23.28
CA LEU A 136 7.10 11.50 -21.86
C LEU A 136 8.31 11.07 -21.03
N GLU A 137 8.36 11.61 -19.83
CA GLU A 137 9.07 11.01 -18.70
C GLU A 137 8.05 10.78 -17.61
N ILE A 138 7.81 9.51 -17.30
CA ILE A 138 6.85 9.10 -16.30
C ILE A 138 7.58 8.60 -15.06
N LEU A 139 7.08 8.96 -13.89
CA LEU A 139 7.55 8.40 -12.63
C LEU A 139 6.67 7.21 -12.26
N THR A 140 7.28 6.03 -12.19
CA THR A 140 6.64 4.81 -11.73
C THR A 140 7.15 4.42 -10.35
N THR A 141 6.51 3.44 -9.72
CA THR A 141 6.99 2.87 -8.45
C THR A 141 8.38 2.22 -8.56
N ALA A 142 8.80 1.80 -9.76
CA ALA A 142 10.11 1.18 -9.99
C ALA A 142 11.18 2.18 -10.43
N GLY A 143 10.83 3.46 -10.62
CA GLY A 143 11.73 4.50 -11.10
C GLY A 143 11.18 5.28 -12.30
N PRO A 144 11.95 6.27 -12.78
CA PRO A 144 11.60 7.08 -13.94
C PRO A 144 11.79 6.28 -15.24
N ILE A 145 10.84 6.42 -16.15
CA ILE A 145 10.89 5.84 -17.50
C ILE A 145 10.66 6.97 -18.50
N SER A 146 11.55 7.12 -19.47
CA SER A 146 11.38 8.10 -20.55
C SER A 146 11.25 7.42 -21.90
N GLY A 147 10.29 7.85 -22.70
CA GLY A 147 10.05 7.31 -24.03
C GLY A 147 8.93 8.02 -24.77
N LYS A 148 8.79 7.69 -26.06
CA LYS A 148 7.69 8.16 -26.91
C LYS A 148 6.49 7.25 -26.79
N VAL A 149 5.29 7.81 -26.62
CA VAL A 149 4.04 7.03 -26.55
C VAL A 149 3.73 6.42 -27.91
N GLU A 150 3.59 5.10 -27.96
CA GLU A 150 3.19 4.36 -29.16
C GLU A 150 1.70 4.01 -29.16
N ASP A 151 1.19 3.57 -28.02
CA ASP A 151 -0.21 3.20 -27.85
C ASP A 151 -0.72 3.59 -26.46
N LEU A 152 -2.00 3.94 -26.39
CA LEU A 152 -2.66 4.38 -25.17
C LEU A 152 -4.03 3.70 -25.09
N SER A 153 -4.18 2.83 -24.08
CA SER A 153 -5.44 2.17 -23.75
C SER A 153 -5.97 2.64 -22.39
N LEU A 154 -7.21 2.27 -22.05
CA LEU A 154 -7.77 2.58 -20.73
C LEU A 154 -6.96 1.96 -19.58
N ARG A 155 -6.27 0.84 -19.78
CA ARG A 155 -5.54 0.15 -18.71
C ARG A 155 -4.03 0.39 -18.75
N VAL A 156 -3.47 0.53 -19.94
CA VAL A 156 -2.02 0.48 -20.16
C VAL A 156 -1.60 1.55 -21.16
N THR A 157 -0.46 2.17 -20.91
CA THR A 157 0.27 3.05 -21.83
C THR A 157 1.55 2.36 -22.27
N THR A 158 1.86 2.39 -23.56
CA THR A 158 3.13 1.86 -24.08
C THR A 158 4.06 2.99 -24.50
N LEU A 159 5.32 2.90 -24.06
CA LEU A 159 6.36 3.90 -24.31
C LEU A 159 7.57 3.22 -24.95
N ARG A 160 8.07 3.76 -26.05
CA ARG A 160 9.34 3.33 -26.63
C ARG A 160 10.47 4.27 -26.20
N ALA A 161 11.44 3.74 -25.47
CA ALA A 161 12.64 4.47 -25.08
C ALA A 161 13.56 4.72 -26.28
N PHE A 162 14.54 5.61 -26.11
CA PHE A 162 15.45 6.03 -27.18
C PHE A 162 16.35 4.90 -27.68
N ASP A 163 16.69 3.95 -26.81
CA ASP A 163 17.43 2.73 -27.12
C ASP A 163 16.59 1.67 -27.87
N GLY A 164 15.30 1.94 -28.09
CA GLY A 164 14.36 1.03 -28.76
C GLY A 164 13.55 0.13 -27.81
N THR A 165 13.83 0.16 -26.50
CA THR A 165 13.13 -0.65 -25.49
C THR A 165 11.65 -0.27 -25.40
N LEU A 166 10.75 -1.25 -25.46
CA LEU A 166 9.30 -1.03 -25.32
C LEU A 166 8.86 -1.28 -23.88
N HIS A 167 8.46 -0.21 -23.19
CA HIS A 167 7.89 -0.25 -21.86
C HIS A 167 6.36 -0.32 -21.95
N VAL A 168 5.78 -1.26 -21.20
CA VAL A 168 4.33 -1.44 -21.08
C VAL A 168 3.95 -1.12 -19.65
N VAL A 169 3.31 0.03 -19.44
CA VAL A 169 3.09 0.58 -18.10
C VAL A 169 1.60 0.61 -17.77
N PRO A 170 1.15 -0.07 -16.70
CA PRO A 170 -0.20 0.07 -16.20
C PRO A 170 -0.49 1.51 -15.79
N ASN A 171 -1.62 2.05 -16.22
CA ASN A 171 -1.96 3.45 -15.99
C ASN A 171 -2.07 3.79 -14.50
N GLY A 172 -2.46 2.83 -13.66
CA GLY A 172 -2.53 3.01 -12.21
C GLY A 172 -1.17 3.12 -11.53
N ASN A 173 -0.07 2.82 -12.23
CA ASN A 173 1.30 2.96 -11.73
C ASN A 173 1.96 4.28 -12.12
N ILE A 174 1.33 5.08 -12.97
CA ILE A 174 1.83 6.39 -13.39
C ILE A 174 1.54 7.39 -12.26
N GLN A 175 2.58 7.86 -11.57
CA GLN A 175 2.44 8.80 -10.45
C GLN A 175 2.53 10.25 -10.92
N VAL A 176 3.51 10.53 -11.78
CA VAL A 176 3.76 11.86 -12.36
C VAL A 176 4.05 11.68 -13.84
N VAL A 177 3.51 12.58 -14.65
CA VAL A 177 3.76 12.63 -16.09
C VAL A 177 4.42 13.96 -16.43
N SER A 178 5.64 13.90 -16.93
CA SER A 178 6.34 15.04 -17.52
C SER A 178 6.25 14.95 -19.03
N ASN A 179 5.39 15.76 -19.64
CA ASN A 179 5.23 15.79 -21.09
C ASN A 179 6.29 16.70 -21.73
N LYS A 180 7.25 16.10 -22.45
CA LYS A 180 8.35 16.80 -23.13
C LYS A 180 7.98 17.25 -24.55
N SER A 181 6.73 17.12 -24.96
CA SER A 181 6.25 17.43 -26.32
C SER A 181 5.20 18.54 -26.39
N ARG A 182 4.73 19.07 -25.25
CA ARG A 182 3.69 20.11 -25.20
C ARG A 182 4.24 21.49 -24.84
N GLY A 183 3.60 22.52 -25.38
CA GLY A 183 3.93 23.91 -25.13
C GLY A 183 5.28 24.29 -25.75
N TRP A 184 6.21 24.69 -24.91
CA TRP A 184 7.58 25.06 -25.27
C TRP A 184 8.58 24.22 -24.45
N ALA A 185 9.79 24.08 -24.95
CA ALA A 185 10.87 23.44 -24.20
C ALA A 185 12.09 24.34 -24.19
N ARG A 186 12.87 24.30 -23.12
CA ARG A 186 14.11 25.08 -23.01
C ARG A 186 15.30 24.24 -23.39
N ALA A 187 16.03 24.67 -24.42
CA ALA A 187 17.37 24.19 -24.72
C ALA A 187 18.35 24.85 -23.76
N ILE A 188 19.16 24.06 -23.05
CA ILE A 188 20.16 24.56 -22.10
C ILE A 188 21.53 24.08 -22.58
N VAL A 189 22.45 25.03 -22.79
CA VAL A 189 23.83 24.77 -23.20
C VAL A 189 24.77 25.43 -22.20
N ASP A 190 25.47 24.60 -21.43
CA ASP A 190 26.50 25.03 -20.50
C ASP A 190 27.84 25.12 -21.23
N VAL A 191 28.31 26.35 -21.42
CA VAL A 191 29.56 26.69 -22.10
C VAL A 191 30.67 26.80 -21.07
N ARG A 192 31.74 26.04 -21.26
CA ARG A 192 32.88 26.01 -20.33
C ARG A 192 34.03 26.83 -20.90
N VAL A 193 34.50 27.82 -20.13
CA VAL A 193 35.65 28.66 -20.47
C VAL A 193 36.68 28.62 -19.34
N ALA A 194 37.96 28.78 -19.65
CA ALA A 194 39.03 28.75 -18.64
C ALA A 194 38.94 29.97 -17.70
N TYR A 195 39.40 29.84 -16.44
CA TYR A 195 39.36 30.94 -15.45
C TYR A 195 40.16 32.19 -15.84
N GLY A 196 41.12 32.06 -16.76
CA GLY A 196 41.91 33.19 -17.27
C GLY A 196 41.23 33.96 -18.41
N GLU A 197 40.08 33.51 -18.91
CA GLU A 197 39.34 34.20 -19.96
C GLU A 197 38.48 35.34 -19.40
N ASP A 198 38.41 36.43 -20.15
CA ASP A 198 37.53 37.56 -19.83
C ASP A 198 36.08 37.20 -20.15
N VAL A 199 35.23 37.19 -19.12
CA VAL A 199 33.81 36.84 -19.22
C VAL A 199 33.03 37.85 -20.07
N ASP A 200 33.41 39.13 -20.05
CA ASP A 200 32.75 40.15 -20.87
C ASP A 200 33.07 39.92 -22.36
N ARG A 201 34.32 39.58 -22.68
CA ARG A 201 34.73 39.17 -24.04
C ARG A 201 33.97 37.94 -24.52
N VAL A 202 33.80 36.93 -23.66
CA VAL A 202 33.01 35.73 -23.97
C VAL A 202 31.55 36.09 -24.26
N ARG A 203 30.97 37.02 -23.49
CA ARG A 203 29.60 37.48 -23.67
C ARG A 203 29.42 38.15 -25.03
N GLU A 204 30.29 39.09 -25.38
CA GLU A 204 30.24 39.80 -26.67
C GLU A 204 30.32 38.84 -27.87
N VAL A 205 31.25 37.88 -27.83
CA VAL A 205 31.42 36.88 -28.89
C VAL A 205 30.19 35.98 -29.04
N LEU A 206 29.57 35.60 -27.92
CA LEU A 206 28.35 34.82 -27.93
C LEU A 206 27.14 35.63 -28.42
N GLU A 207 27.02 36.89 -28.04
CA GLU A 207 25.95 37.79 -28.51
C GLU A 207 26.02 38.01 -30.03
N GLU A 208 27.22 38.22 -30.58
CA GLU A 208 27.46 38.29 -32.02
C GLU A 208 26.98 37.01 -32.73
N LEU A 209 27.35 35.85 -32.19
CA LEU A 209 26.91 34.55 -32.71
C LEU A 209 25.38 34.39 -32.62
N PHE A 210 24.76 34.89 -31.56
CA PHE A 210 23.31 34.76 -31.36
C PHE A 210 22.53 35.61 -32.36
N GLU A 211 23.05 36.75 -32.78
CA GLU A 211 22.47 37.55 -33.87
C GLU A 211 22.51 36.80 -35.20
N GLU A 212 23.61 36.11 -35.51
CA GLU A 212 23.71 35.26 -36.70
C GLU A 212 22.72 34.08 -36.63
N ILE A 213 22.58 33.45 -35.46
CA ILE A 213 21.67 32.32 -35.24
C ILE A 213 20.22 32.74 -35.38
N ARG A 214 19.85 33.95 -34.92
CA ARG A 214 18.49 34.49 -35.09
C ARG A 214 18.12 34.71 -36.56
N ASN A 215 19.11 34.92 -37.42
CA ASN A 215 18.93 35.09 -38.87
C ASN A 215 19.06 33.78 -39.67
N ASP A 216 19.45 32.66 -39.04
CA ASP A 216 19.53 31.35 -39.70
C ASP A 216 18.10 30.81 -39.99
N PRO A 217 17.75 30.54 -41.26
CA PRO A 217 16.41 30.09 -41.64
C PRO A 217 15.96 28.80 -40.95
N VAL A 218 16.89 27.90 -40.62
CA VAL A 218 16.58 26.61 -40.01
C VAL A 218 16.38 26.76 -38.50
N LEU A 219 17.27 27.50 -37.83
CA LEU A 219 17.20 27.68 -36.38
C LEU A 219 16.05 28.61 -35.96
N LYS A 220 15.70 29.59 -36.79
CA LYS A 220 14.55 30.48 -36.57
C LYS A 220 13.21 29.72 -36.51
N ASP A 221 13.08 28.59 -37.20
CA ASP A 221 11.87 27.76 -37.10
C ASP A 221 11.83 26.93 -35.81
N TRP A 222 13.00 26.62 -35.23
CA TRP A 222 13.12 25.79 -34.05
C TRP A 222 13.07 26.59 -32.75
N ILE A 223 13.75 27.73 -32.71
CA ILE A 223 13.93 28.61 -31.56
C ILE A 223 12.86 29.71 -31.62
N MET A 224 12.04 29.78 -30.58
CA MET A 224 10.99 30.79 -30.42
C MET A 224 11.52 32.02 -29.68
N GLU A 225 12.35 31.82 -28.66
CA GLU A 225 12.95 32.90 -27.86
C GLU A 225 14.43 32.57 -27.54
N GLY A 226 15.28 33.60 -27.50
CA GLY A 226 16.73 33.42 -27.40
C GLY A 226 17.40 33.09 -28.75
N PRO A 227 18.63 32.54 -28.75
CA PRO A 227 19.46 32.21 -27.60
C PRO A 227 19.90 33.46 -26.81
N SER A 228 19.97 33.33 -25.48
CA SER A 228 20.43 34.39 -24.56
C SER A 228 21.35 33.82 -23.47
N ILE A 229 22.17 34.70 -22.91
CA ILE A 229 23.14 34.35 -21.85
C ILE A 229 22.47 34.65 -20.50
N LEU A 230 22.37 33.65 -19.63
CA LEU A 230 21.90 33.88 -18.25
C LEU A 230 23.02 34.45 -17.36
N GLY A 231 24.27 34.16 -17.72
CA GLY A 231 25.47 34.60 -17.00
C GLY A 231 26.33 33.42 -16.58
N VAL A 232 27.21 33.66 -15.60
CA VAL A 232 28.03 32.62 -14.97
C VAL A 232 27.13 31.82 -14.02
N GLU A 233 26.88 30.56 -14.36
CA GLU A 233 26.03 29.65 -13.60
C GLU A 233 26.80 29.01 -12.44
N SER A 234 28.06 28.62 -12.68
CA SER A 234 28.88 27.96 -11.66
C SER A 234 30.38 28.14 -11.91
N LEU A 235 31.15 28.04 -10.82
CA LEU A 235 32.61 28.02 -10.80
C LEU A 235 33.05 26.55 -10.62
N ALA A 236 33.31 25.84 -11.70
CA ALA A 236 33.74 24.42 -11.67
C ALA A 236 35.26 24.29 -11.48
N ASP A 237 35.77 23.12 -11.11
CA ASP A 237 37.18 22.91 -10.69
C ASP A 237 38.25 23.53 -11.61
N CYS A 238 38.01 23.55 -12.93
CA CYS A 238 38.92 24.14 -13.91
C CYS A 238 38.23 25.06 -14.93
N ALA A 239 36.96 25.44 -14.69
CA ALA A 239 36.16 26.13 -15.68
C ALA A 239 35.18 27.13 -15.06
N LEU A 240 35.03 28.29 -15.69
CA LEU A 240 33.84 29.12 -15.56
C LEU A 240 32.76 28.54 -16.46
N VAL A 241 31.57 28.27 -15.91
CA VAL A 241 30.42 27.75 -16.66
C VAL A 241 29.46 28.90 -16.96
N VAL A 242 29.36 29.28 -18.22
CA VAL A 242 28.41 30.28 -18.72
C VAL A 242 27.20 29.55 -19.30
N ARG A 243 26.01 29.82 -18.78
CA ARG A 243 24.78 29.16 -19.23
C ARG A 243 24.09 29.95 -20.34
N VAL A 244 23.84 29.26 -21.44
CA VAL A 244 23.06 29.75 -22.57
C VAL A 244 21.72 29.02 -22.60
N VAL A 245 20.64 29.77 -22.77
CA VAL A 245 19.28 29.23 -22.88
C VAL A 245 18.59 29.70 -24.16
N ALA A 246 17.74 28.85 -24.71
CA ALA A 246 16.85 29.20 -25.81
C ALA A 246 15.53 28.43 -25.65
N ASP A 247 14.40 29.11 -25.77
CA ASP A 247 13.10 28.44 -25.78
C ASP A 247 12.80 27.99 -27.20
N THR A 248 12.49 26.70 -27.35
CA THR A 248 12.35 26.02 -28.61
C THR A 248 11.01 25.32 -28.70
N ARG A 249 10.62 24.95 -29.92
CA ARG A 249 9.57 23.95 -30.10
C ARG A 249 9.96 22.67 -29.36
N PRO A 250 9.03 21.98 -28.67
CA PRO A 250 9.37 20.85 -27.81
C PRO A 250 10.17 19.74 -28.50
N SER A 251 9.79 19.37 -29.72
CA SER A 251 10.46 18.35 -30.52
C SER A 251 11.86 18.73 -31.00
N LYS A 252 12.22 20.02 -30.93
CA LYS A 252 13.49 20.56 -31.43
C LYS A 252 14.51 20.88 -30.35
N ARG A 253 14.17 20.70 -29.06
CA ARG A 253 15.07 21.02 -27.94
C ARG A 253 16.48 20.43 -28.13
N TRP A 254 16.58 19.12 -28.31
CA TRP A 254 17.89 18.46 -28.42
C TRP A 254 18.61 18.78 -29.72
N ASP A 255 17.87 19.00 -30.82
CA ASP A 255 18.46 19.42 -32.09
C ASP A 255 19.07 20.83 -31.97
N ALA A 256 18.35 21.75 -31.30
CA ALA A 256 18.83 23.09 -31.00
C ALA A 256 20.04 23.06 -30.05
N GLU A 257 20.00 22.29 -28.95
CA GLU A 257 21.16 22.14 -28.05
C GLU A 257 22.41 21.65 -28.77
N ARG A 258 22.28 20.63 -29.62
CA ARG A 258 23.40 20.09 -30.40
C ARG A 258 23.95 21.14 -31.36
N ARG A 259 23.08 21.83 -32.09
CA ARG A 259 23.49 22.85 -33.07
C ARG A 259 24.09 24.09 -32.41
N LEU A 260 23.52 24.54 -31.30
CA LEU A 260 24.07 25.62 -30.47
C LEU A 260 25.45 25.24 -29.94
N ARG A 261 25.61 24.05 -29.36
CA ARG A 261 26.92 23.57 -28.86
C ARG A 261 27.97 23.53 -29.97
N GLU A 262 27.62 23.03 -31.15
CA GLU A 262 28.51 22.99 -32.32
C GLU A 262 28.93 24.41 -32.77
N ARG A 263 27.98 25.33 -32.91
CA ARG A 263 28.27 26.71 -33.36
C ARG A 263 29.06 27.51 -32.33
N ILE A 264 28.69 27.40 -31.05
CA ILE A 264 29.39 28.05 -29.94
C ILE A 264 30.84 27.55 -29.89
N THR A 265 31.06 26.23 -29.90
CA THR A 265 32.42 25.66 -29.80
C THR A 265 33.32 26.14 -30.94
N ARG A 266 32.78 26.19 -32.16
CA ARG A 266 33.51 26.70 -33.33
C ARG A 266 33.86 28.19 -33.19
N ARG A 267 32.90 29.02 -32.79
CA ARG A 267 33.11 30.46 -32.63
C ARG A 267 34.11 30.79 -31.53
N LEU A 268 34.08 30.06 -30.40
CA LEU A 268 35.08 30.21 -29.35
C LEU A 268 36.49 29.85 -29.85
N SER A 269 36.61 28.79 -30.66
CA SER A 269 37.89 28.41 -31.27
C SER A 269 38.39 29.45 -32.28
N GLU A 270 37.51 30.02 -33.12
CA GLU A 270 37.86 31.08 -34.08
C GLU A 270 38.36 32.35 -33.42
N ARG A 271 37.89 32.64 -32.19
CA ARG A 271 38.26 33.82 -31.40
C ARG A 271 39.35 33.53 -30.36
N GLU A 272 39.96 32.35 -30.42
CA GLU A 272 41.03 31.92 -29.50
C GLU A 272 40.63 32.00 -28.01
N ILE A 273 39.36 31.74 -27.71
CA ILE A 273 38.88 31.62 -26.32
C ILE A 273 39.14 30.20 -25.84
N HIS A 274 39.96 30.07 -24.80
CA HIS A 274 40.43 28.77 -24.33
C HIS A 274 39.33 28.00 -23.60
N VAL A 275 38.99 26.84 -24.14
CA VAL A 275 38.16 25.84 -23.47
C VAL A 275 39.05 25.06 -22.50
N PRO A 276 38.62 24.85 -21.24
CA PRO A 276 39.46 24.21 -20.25
C PRO A 276 39.72 22.75 -20.61
N PHE A 277 40.99 22.42 -20.78
CA PHE A 277 41.46 21.03 -20.84
C PHE A 277 41.75 20.55 -19.41
N PRO A 278 41.41 19.30 -19.06
CA PRO A 278 41.95 18.70 -17.85
C PRO A 278 43.48 18.73 -17.98
N PRO A 279 44.22 19.29 -17.02
CA PRO A 279 45.67 19.28 -17.08
C PRO A 279 46.15 17.83 -17.12
N ALA A 280 46.91 17.47 -18.16
CA ALA A 280 47.58 16.19 -18.21
C ALA A 280 48.63 16.17 -17.09
N VAL A 281 48.37 15.39 -16.04
CA VAL A 281 49.38 15.12 -15.01
C VAL A 281 50.43 14.20 -15.65
N SER A 282 51.51 14.79 -16.15
CA SER A 282 52.72 14.01 -16.48
C SER A 282 53.36 13.62 -15.15
N PRO A 283 53.56 12.32 -14.87
CA PRO A 283 54.41 11.91 -13.76
C PRO A 283 55.81 12.49 -14.00
N ARG A 284 56.37 13.21 -13.02
CA ARG A 284 57.75 13.68 -13.11
C ARG A 284 58.66 12.46 -13.28
N PRO A 285 59.64 12.48 -14.21
CA PRO A 285 60.64 11.42 -14.27
C PRO A 285 61.53 11.53 -13.03
N GLY A 286 61.26 10.69 -12.03
CA GLY A 286 61.99 10.68 -10.75
C GLY A 286 61.40 9.76 -9.67
N ASP A 287 60.10 9.48 -9.70
CA ASP A 287 59.41 8.80 -8.58
C ASP A 287 59.29 7.27 -8.74
N ALA A 288 60.33 6.60 -9.25
CA ALA A 288 60.34 5.15 -9.44
C ALA A 288 61.05 4.36 -8.32
N SER A 289 61.43 4.99 -7.20
CA SER A 289 62.12 4.30 -6.11
C SER A 289 61.70 4.78 -4.72
N ALA A 290 60.53 4.35 -4.25
CA ALA A 290 60.27 4.27 -2.81
C ALA A 290 59.15 3.26 -2.53
N THR A 291 59.56 2.08 -2.09
CA THR A 291 58.72 1.11 -1.39
C THR A 291 58.10 1.73 -0.14
N GLY A 292 56.77 1.68 -0.03
CA GLY A 292 56.07 1.50 1.25
C GLY A 292 55.99 2.69 2.22
N SER A 293 55.23 3.73 1.85
CA SER A 293 54.33 4.49 2.74
C SER A 293 53.81 5.67 1.93
N LEU A 294 52.48 5.79 1.75
CA LEU A 294 51.88 6.93 1.06
C LEU A 294 52.30 8.23 1.77
N PRO A 295 52.96 9.19 1.09
CA PRO A 295 53.16 10.50 1.66
C PRO A 295 51.81 11.23 1.69
N ALA A 296 51.54 11.93 2.79
CA ALA A 296 50.44 12.87 2.87
C ALA A 296 50.61 13.93 1.77
N VAL A 297 49.67 13.98 0.83
CA VAL A 297 49.62 15.01 -0.21
C VAL A 297 49.32 16.35 0.47
N PRO A 298 50.12 17.41 0.24
CA PRO A 298 49.80 18.75 0.73
C PRO A 298 48.53 19.23 0.02
N LEU A 299 47.59 19.76 0.80
CA LEU A 299 46.38 20.45 0.33
C LEU A 299 46.71 21.43 -0.80
N GLY A 300 46.17 21.19 -2.00
CA GLY A 300 46.27 22.12 -3.12
C GLY A 300 45.99 21.47 -4.47
N ILE A 301 44.70 21.39 -4.82
CA ILE A 301 44.20 21.17 -6.20
C ILE A 301 44.57 19.82 -6.82
N SER A 302 43.79 18.78 -6.51
CA SER A 302 43.80 17.54 -7.32
C SER A 302 42.53 16.73 -7.07
N ASN A 303 41.51 16.91 -7.93
CA ASN A 303 40.74 15.83 -8.55
C ASN A 303 39.58 16.40 -9.36
N CYS A 304 39.74 16.45 -10.69
CA CYS A 304 38.62 16.61 -11.62
C CYS A 304 37.84 15.29 -11.66
N THR A 305 36.88 15.13 -10.77
CA THR A 305 35.82 14.13 -10.90
C THR A 305 34.60 14.77 -11.55
N LEU A 306 34.17 14.23 -12.69
CA LEU A 306 32.89 14.58 -13.29
C LEU A 306 31.79 14.37 -12.24
N PRO A 307 30.93 15.36 -11.93
CA PRO A 307 29.78 15.12 -11.08
C PRO A 307 28.77 14.31 -11.90
N TYR A 308 28.74 13.00 -11.66
CA TYR A 308 27.57 12.19 -11.98
C TYR A 308 26.50 12.61 -10.98
N ASN A 309 25.46 13.31 -11.45
CA ASN A 309 24.31 13.69 -10.63
C ASN A 309 23.60 12.41 -10.15
N PHE A 310 23.97 11.94 -8.96
CA PHE A 310 23.19 10.98 -8.20
C PHE A 310 22.18 11.78 -7.39
N VAL A 311 20.98 11.97 -7.95
CA VAL A 311 19.83 12.46 -7.19
C VAL A 311 19.50 11.37 -6.18
N GLU A 312 19.97 11.53 -4.93
CA GLU A 312 19.50 10.72 -3.81
C GLU A 312 17.98 10.90 -3.71
N ASN A 313 17.28 9.79 -3.94
CA ASN A 313 15.84 9.73 -3.93
C ASN A 313 15.35 9.72 -2.48
N TRP A 314 15.22 10.90 -1.86
CA TRP A 314 14.73 11.08 -0.48
C TRP A 314 13.26 10.66 -0.25
N ASP A 315 12.55 10.19 -1.28
CA ASP A 315 11.13 9.80 -1.21
C ASP A 315 10.87 8.34 -0.81
N GLU A 316 11.82 7.43 -1.06
CA GLU A 316 11.69 6.00 -0.69
C GLU A 316 11.46 5.79 0.83
N PRO A 317 12.31 6.33 1.74
CA PRO A 317 12.12 6.12 3.18
C PRO A 317 10.82 6.75 3.71
N ARG A 318 10.37 7.87 3.12
CA ARG A 318 9.11 8.54 3.51
C ARG A 318 7.88 7.68 3.17
N LYS A 319 7.85 7.06 1.99
CA LYS A 319 6.73 6.21 1.55
C LYS A 319 6.65 4.91 2.35
N GLU A 320 7.78 4.32 2.74
CA GLU A 320 7.79 3.15 3.63
C GLU A 320 7.28 3.48 5.04
N MET A 321 7.73 4.60 5.62
CA MET A 321 7.23 5.08 6.92
C MET A 321 5.72 5.35 6.91
N GLU A 322 5.18 5.89 5.81
CA GLU A 322 3.75 6.18 5.68
C GLU A 322 2.92 4.89 5.60
N ARG A 323 3.32 3.92 4.77
CA ARG A 323 2.63 2.61 4.66
C ARG A 323 2.59 1.86 5.99
N MET A 324 3.72 1.82 6.70
CA MET A 324 3.80 1.20 8.03
C MET A 324 2.92 1.92 9.06
N SER A 325 2.87 3.26 9.02
CA SER A 325 2.05 4.07 9.94
C SER A 325 0.54 3.85 9.75
N ILE A 326 0.09 3.69 8.50
CA ILE A 326 -1.31 3.35 8.20
C ILE A 326 -1.64 1.95 8.72
N GLY A 327 -0.75 0.97 8.50
CA GLY A 327 -0.93 -0.39 9.02
C GLY A 327 -1.08 -0.43 10.55
N LEU A 328 -0.23 0.30 11.27
CA LEU A 328 -0.32 0.42 12.73
C LEU A 328 -1.58 1.14 13.20
N LEU A 329 -2.04 2.16 12.46
CA LEU A 329 -3.30 2.85 12.76
C LEU A 329 -4.50 1.90 12.64
N VAL A 330 -4.58 1.13 11.55
CA VAL A 330 -5.66 0.15 11.35
C VAL A 330 -5.65 -0.90 12.46
N LEU A 331 -4.47 -1.44 12.79
CA LEU A 331 -4.33 -2.44 13.85
C LEU A 331 -4.80 -1.89 15.21
N ARG A 332 -4.40 -0.67 15.56
CA ARG A 332 -4.79 0.02 16.79
C ARG A 332 -6.29 0.26 16.88
N ILE A 333 -6.89 0.81 15.83
CA ILE A 333 -8.33 1.12 15.81
C ILE A 333 -9.14 -0.17 15.93
N VAL A 334 -8.87 -1.18 15.10
CA VAL A 334 -9.68 -2.40 15.07
C VAL A 334 -9.55 -3.17 16.39
N VAL A 335 -8.32 -3.46 16.82
CA VAL A 335 -8.09 -4.28 18.03
C VAL A 335 -8.47 -3.50 19.28
N GLY A 336 -8.09 -2.22 19.35
CA GLY A 336 -8.42 -1.35 20.47
C GLY A 336 -9.93 -1.18 20.67
N LEU A 337 -10.69 -0.92 19.60
CA LEU A 337 -12.15 -0.77 19.71
C LEU A 337 -12.87 -2.10 19.99
N LEU A 338 -12.38 -3.24 19.50
CA LEU A 338 -12.93 -4.54 19.87
C LEU A 338 -12.74 -4.83 21.37
N LEU A 339 -11.57 -4.49 21.92
CA LEU A 339 -11.30 -4.60 23.36
C LEU A 339 -12.15 -3.62 24.18
N VAL A 340 -12.40 -2.40 23.68
CA VAL A 340 -13.39 -1.48 24.27
C VAL A 340 -14.78 -2.10 24.27
N GLY A 341 -15.20 -2.74 23.19
CA GLY A 341 -16.45 -3.48 23.11
C GLY A 341 -16.55 -4.57 24.19
N HIS A 342 -15.51 -5.38 24.35
CA HIS A 342 -15.46 -6.42 25.38
C HIS A 342 -15.48 -5.85 26.82
N GLY A 343 -14.71 -4.79 27.08
CA GLY A 343 -14.71 -4.14 28.39
C GLY A 343 -16.05 -3.48 28.73
N THR A 344 -16.71 -2.84 27.74
CA THR A 344 -18.02 -2.20 27.93
C THR A 344 -19.16 -3.22 28.07
N GLN A 345 -19.05 -4.40 27.44
CA GLN A 345 -19.93 -5.55 27.73
C GLN A 345 -19.85 -5.97 29.20
N LYS A 346 -18.64 -5.94 29.79
CA LYS A 346 -18.39 -6.30 31.18
C LYS A 346 -18.80 -5.22 32.18
N LEU A 347 -18.63 -3.94 31.83
CA LEU A 347 -18.91 -2.83 32.75
C LEU A 347 -20.36 -2.32 32.66
N PHE A 348 -20.89 -2.18 31.45
CA PHE A 348 -22.10 -1.40 31.18
C PHE A 348 -23.24 -2.20 30.52
N SER A 349 -23.07 -3.51 30.33
CA SER A 349 -24.03 -4.38 29.63
C SER A 349 -24.27 -4.00 28.17
N TRP A 350 -23.38 -3.19 27.58
CA TRP A 350 -23.49 -2.81 26.17
C TRP A 350 -23.35 -4.04 25.27
N PHE A 351 -23.95 -4.00 24.08
CA PHE A 351 -23.87 -5.08 23.09
C PHE A 351 -24.30 -6.46 23.62
N GLY A 352 -25.29 -6.50 24.52
CA GLY A 352 -25.82 -7.74 25.10
C GLY A 352 -24.91 -8.38 26.17
N GLY A 353 -23.95 -7.63 26.71
CA GLY A 353 -23.05 -8.10 27.76
C GLY A 353 -23.73 -8.28 29.13
N GLY A 354 -23.11 -9.11 29.98
CA GLY A 354 -23.64 -9.41 31.32
C GLY A 354 -23.58 -8.27 32.34
N GLY A 355 -22.90 -7.16 32.01
CA GLY A 355 -22.74 -6.00 32.88
C GLY A 355 -21.94 -6.27 34.13
N LEU A 356 -21.73 -5.21 34.93
CA LEU A 356 -20.85 -5.28 36.09
C LEU A 356 -21.24 -6.39 37.07
N ASP A 357 -22.54 -6.55 37.36
CA ASP A 357 -23.01 -7.57 38.31
C ASP A 357 -22.94 -8.98 37.73
N GLY A 358 -23.18 -9.16 36.42
CA GLY A 358 -23.01 -10.45 35.74
C GLY A 358 -21.54 -10.87 35.70
N THR A 359 -20.65 -9.94 35.34
CA THR A 359 -19.21 -10.18 35.34
C THR A 359 -18.68 -10.41 36.75
N ALA A 360 -19.14 -9.66 37.76
CA ALA A 360 -18.77 -9.86 39.17
C ALA A 360 -19.09 -11.28 39.64
N ARG A 361 -20.29 -11.78 39.35
CA ARG A 361 -20.67 -13.17 39.66
C ARG A 361 -19.82 -14.18 38.90
N SER A 362 -19.49 -13.90 37.64
CA SER A 362 -18.67 -14.79 36.81
C SER A 362 -17.21 -14.85 37.26
N VAL A 363 -16.58 -13.74 37.65
CA VAL A 363 -15.19 -13.77 38.15
C VAL A 363 -15.12 -14.36 39.56
N GLU A 364 -16.16 -14.16 40.36
CA GLU A 364 -16.24 -14.75 41.71
C GLU A 364 -16.46 -16.26 41.67
N SER A 365 -17.23 -16.79 40.71
CA SER A 365 -17.33 -18.23 40.48
C SER A 365 -16.00 -18.85 40.03
N LEU A 366 -15.12 -18.06 39.40
CA LEU A 366 -13.76 -18.47 39.10
C LEU A 366 -12.82 -18.39 40.32
N GLY A 367 -13.22 -17.80 41.44
CA GLY A 367 -12.42 -17.70 42.68
C GLY A 367 -11.72 -16.36 42.88
N TYR A 368 -12.04 -15.33 42.08
CA TYR A 368 -11.54 -13.97 42.30
C TYR A 368 -12.42 -13.21 43.28
N ARG A 369 -11.83 -12.67 44.36
CA ARG A 369 -12.56 -11.94 45.41
C ARG A 369 -11.86 -10.64 45.78
N PRO A 370 -12.58 -9.53 46.01
CA PRO A 370 -14.04 -9.37 45.85
C PRO A 370 -14.48 -9.31 44.37
N GLY A 371 -15.57 -10.00 44.01
CA GLY A 371 -16.00 -10.15 42.61
C GLY A 371 -16.24 -8.83 41.88
N ARG A 372 -16.89 -7.85 42.52
CA ARG A 372 -17.13 -6.52 41.93
C ARG A 372 -15.84 -5.77 41.58
N VAL A 373 -14.84 -5.81 42.47
CA VAL A 373 -13.55 -5.12 42.24
C VAL A 373 -12.84 -5.75 41.05
N MET A 374 -12.80 -7.08 41.00
CA MET A 374 -12.14 -7.82 39.92
C MET A 374 -12.87 -7.66 38.58
N ALA A 375 -14.20 -7.53 38.60
CA ALA A 375 -14.97 -7.19 37.41
C ALA A 375 -14.67 -5.77 36.90
N ILE A 376 -14.54 -4.79 37.79
CA ILE A 376 -14.11 -3.43 37.43
C ILE A 376 -12.70 -3.45 36.85
N LEU A 377 -11.77 -4.18 37.47
CA LEU A 377 -10.40 -4.29 36.98
C LEU A 377 -10.33 -4.98 35.62
N SER A 378 -11.07 -6.08 35.41
CA SER A 378 -11.11 -6.78 34.12
C SER A 378 -11.78 -5.95 33.02
N GLY A 379 -12.95 -5.38 33.27
CA GLY A 379 -13.64 -4.55 32.29
C GLY A 379 -12.90 -3.23 32.03
N GLY A 380 -12.38 -2.60 33.07
CA GLY A 380 -11.65 -1.33 33.00
C GLY A 380 -10.31 -1.46 32.29
N SER A 381 -9.57 -2.54 32.52
CA SER A 381 -8.31 -2.79 31.78
C SER A 381 -8.56 -3.02 30.29
N GLU A 382 -9.64 -3.70 29.90
CA GLU A 382 -10.01 -3.89 28.49
C GLU A 382 -10.52 -2.60 27.84
N THR A 383 -11.35 -1.83 28.54
CA THR A 383 -11.88 -0.55 28.01
C THR A 383 -10.79 0.52 27.93
N LEU A 384 -10.09 0.80 29.02
CA LEU A 384 -9.07 1.85 29.04
C LEU A 384 -7.82 1.43 28.27
N GLY A 385 -7.42 0.15 28.36
CA GLY A 385 -6.33 -0.39 27.55
C GLY A 385 -6.66 -0.37 26.07
N GLY A 386 -7.87 -0.77 25.68
CA GLY A 386 -8.33 -0.71 24.29
C GLY A 386 -8.40 0.71 23.74
N LEU A 387 -8.89 1.67 24.52
CA LEU A 387 -8.95 3.08 24.13
C LEU A 387 -7.56 3.70 24.00
N SER A 388 -6.66 3.40 24.94
CA SER A 388 -5.25 3.79 24.90
C SER A 388 -4.56 3.29 23.63
N LEU A 389 -4.77 2.02 23.27
CA LEU A 389 -4.25 1.46 22.02
C LEU A 389 -4.88 2.12 20.79
N ALA A 390 -6.21 2.28 20.75
CA ALA A 390 -6.91 2.87 19.60
C ALA A 390 -6.45 4.31 19.28
N LEU A 391 -6.27 5.13 20.32
CA LEU A 391 -5.78 6.51 20.18
C LEU A 391 -4.26 6.57 20.00
N GLY A 392 -3.54 5.51 20.37
CA GLY A 392 -2.09 5.54 20.57
C GLY A 392 -1.70 6.60 21.60
N PHE A 393 -2.33 6.53 22.78
CA PHE A 393 -2.07 7.40 23.91
C PHE A 393 -1.64 6.57 25.10
N LEU A 394 -0.44 6.81 25.64
CA LEU A 394 0.19 5.98 26.66
C LEU A 394 0.23 4.50 26.25
N THR A 395 0.59 4.26 24.99
CA THR A 395 0.55 2.94 24.33
C THR A 395 1.22 1.82 25.14
N PRO A 396 2.37 2.01 25.82
CA PRO A 396 2.97 0.96 26.64
C PRO A 396 2.11 0.56 27.84
N LEU A 397 1.39 1.51 28.45
CA LEU A 397 0.50 1.26 29.58
C LEU A 397 -0.79 0.57 29.11
N GLY A 398 -1.35 1.02 27.99
CA GLY A 398 -2.50 0.35 27.37
C GLY A 398 -2.19 -1.09 27.01
N ALA A 399 -1.03 -1.34 26.38
CA ALA A 399 -0.56 -2.67 26.05
C ALA A 399 -0.36 -3.55 27.29
N ALA A 400 0.26 -3.02 28.36
CA ALA A 400 0.44 -3.75 29.62
C ALA A 400 -0.91 -4.18 30.24
N ALA A 401 -1.90 -3.29 30.23
CA ALA A 401 -3.24 -3.59 30.75
C ALA A 401 -3.91 -4.74 29.97
N ILE A 402 -3.82 -4.71 28.63
CA ILE A 402 -4.36 -5.77 27.77
C ILE A 402 -3.60 -7.09 27.97
N ILE A 403 -2.27 -7.07 28.03
CA ILE A 403 -1.46 -8.27 28.26
C ILE A 403 -1.84 -8.92 29.60
N GLY A 404 -1.96 -8.14 30.67
CA GLY A 404 -2.36 -8.65 31.99
C GLY A 404 -3.79 -9.22 32.03
N ALA A 405 -4.73 -8.56 31.34
CA ALA A 405 -6.11 -9.02 31.22
C ALA A 405 -6.21 -10.34 30.42
N MET A 406 -5.54 -10.41 29.27
CA MET A 406 -5.49 -11.61 28.44
C MET A 406 -4.79 -12.75 29.17
N LEU A 407 -3.70 -12.51 29.90
CA LEU A 407 -3.05 -13.54 30.71
C LEU A 407 -4.00 -14.16 31.74
N ASN A 408 -4.76 -13.33 32.46
CA ASN A 408 -5.76 -13.83 33.41
C ASN A 408 -6.88 -14.61 32.73
N ALA A 409 -7.37 -14.15 31.57
CA ALA A 409 -8.35 -14.89 30.79
C ALA A 409 -7.82 -16.26 30.35
N ILE A 410 -6.58 -16.31 29.85
CA ILE A 410 -5.89 -17.53 29.44
C ILE A 410 -5.81 -18.50 30.62
N LEU A 411 -5.15 -18.09 31.71
CA LEU A 411 -4.89 -18.98 32.84
C LEU A 411 -6.16 -19.42 33.57
N ALA A 412 -7.15 -18.54 33.70
CA ALA A 412 -8.33 -18.84 34.51
C ALA A 412 -9.44 -19.59 33.77
N VAL A 413 -9.57 -19.40 32.45
CA VAL A 413 -10.75 -19.85 31.68
C VAL A 413 -10.39 -20.70 30.46
N HIS A 414 -9.36 -20.30 29.71
CA HIS A 414 -9.13 -20.84 28.36
C HIS A 414 -8.06 -21.93 28.29
N LEU A 415 -7.05 -21.90 29.17
CA LEU A 415 -5.95 -22.88 29.18
C LEU A 415 -6.44 -24.33 29.32
N PRO A 416 -7.42 -24.67 30.18
CA PRO A 416 -7.94 -26.04 30.27
C PRO A 416 -8.69 -26.51 29.02
N LYS A 417 -9.11 -25.60 28.14
CA LYS A 417 -9.90 -25.90 26.92
C LYS A 417 -9.00 -26.14 25.69
N GLY A 418 -7.68 -26.06 25.86
CA GLY A 418 -6.71 -26.22 24.78
C GLY A 418 -6.54 -24.96 23.93
N VAL A 419 -5.96 -25.12 22.73
CA VAL A 419 -5.56 -23.99 21.89
C VAL A 419 -6.76 -23.36 21.18
N TRP A 420 -7.53 -24.15 20.44
CA TRP A 420 -8.46 -23.64 19.42
C TRP A 420 -9.68 -22.90 19.96
N ASN A 421 -9.95 -21.72 19.41
CA ASN A 421 -11.08 -20.87 19.78
C ASN A 421 -12.45 -21.55 19.53
N THR A 422 -12.53 -22.47 18.57
CA THR A 422 -13.75 -23.28 18.31
C THR A 422 -14.19 -24.13 19.51
N LYS A 423 -13.25 -24.48 20.40
CA LYS A 423 -13.52 -25.19 21.66
C LYS A 423 -13.51 -24.23 22.87
N GLY A 424 -13.46 -22.93 22.63
CA GLY A 424 -13.24 -21.90 23.64
C GLY A 424 -11.82 -21.91 24.21
N GLY A 425 -10.82 -22.35 23.44
CA GLY A 425 -9.40 -22.35 23.80
C GLY A 425 -8.76 -20.96 23.88
N PHE A 426 -7.45 -20.92 24.13
CA PHE A 426 -6.71 -19.67 24.41
C PHE A 426 -6.19 -18.92 23.18
N GLU A 427 -6.40 -19.43 21.97
CA GLU A 427 -5.97 -18.82 20.69
C GLU A 427 -6.34 -17.33 20.58
N PHE A 428 -7.60 -16.97 20.85
CA PHE A 428 -8.07 -15.60 20.69
C PHE A 428 -7.45 -14.63 21.72
N PRO A 429 -7.48 -14.93 23.05
CA PRO A 429 -6.77 -14.11 24.03
C PRO A 429 -5.27 -13.99 23.78
N LEU A 430 -4.60 -15.07 23.37
CA LEU A 430 -3.17 -15.05 23.05
C LEU A 430 -2.89 -14.15 21.84
N THR A 431 -3.75 -14.18 20.83
CA THR A 431 -3.64 -13.30 19.66
C THR A 431 -3.74 -11.83 20.08
N ASN A 432 -4.73 -11.47 20.91
CA ASN A 432 -4.88 -10.11 21.40
C ASN A 432 -3.70 -9.65 22.27
N ALA A 433 -3.17 -10.53 23.14
CA ALA A 433 -1.97 -10.24 23.92
C ALA A 433 -0.74 -10.02 23.04
N THR A 434 -0.59 -10.84 21.99
CA THR A 434 0.53 -10.75 21.03
C THR A 434 0.44 -9.45 20.23
N VAL A 435 -0.75 -9.05 19.79
CA VAL A 435 -0.95 -7.78 19.10
C VAL A 435 -0.63 -6.60 20.01
N ALA A 436 -1.08 -6.62 21.27
CA ALA A 436 -0.75 -5.57 22.24
C ALA A 436 0.77 -5.46 22.48
N ALA A 437 1.46 -6.60 22.62
CA ALA A 437 2.91 -6.64 22.73
C ALA A 437 3.60 -6.10 21.45
N ALA A 438 3.15 -6.52 20.27
CA ALA A 438 3.70 -6.07 19.00
C ALA A 438 3.54 -4.55 18.81
N LEU A 439 2.41 -3.97 19.22
CA LEU A 439 2.18 -2.52 19.23
C LEU A 439 3.12 -1.81 20.22
N ALA A 440 3.38 -2.38 21.40
CA ALA A 440 4.31 -1.80 22.36
C ALA A 440 5.78 -1.83 21.88
N PHE A 441 6.19 -2.90 21.18
CA PHE A 441 7.53 -3.03 20.60
C PHE A 441 7.70 -2.23 19.31
N THR A 442 6.67 -2.10 18.49
CA THR A 442 6.75 -1.31 17.24
C THR A 442 6.55 0.18 17.51
N GLY A 443 5.86 0.52 18.60
CA GLY A 443 5.48 1.88 18.93
C GLY A 443 4.11 2.28 18.34
N PRO A 444 3.63 3.47 18.73
CA PRO A 444 2.27 3.92 18.42
C PRO A 444 2.08 4.35 16.95
N GLY A 445 3.17 4.61 16.23
CA GLY A 445 3.15 5.07 14.84
C GLY A 445 2.76 6.55 14.69
N ARG A 446 2.96 7.11 13.48
CA ARG A 446 2.80 8.55 13.21
C ARG A 446 1.42 9.13 13.52
N PHE A 447 0.37 8.34 13.30
CA PHE A 447 -1.02 8.76 13.55
C PHE A 447 -1.44 8.43 14.99
N SER A 448 -0.71 8.93 15.97
CA SER A 448 -0.97 8.67 17.40
C SER A 448 -0.86 9.93 18.23
N ILE A 449 -1.52 9.94 19.38
CA ILE A 449 -1.42 11.04 20.34
C ILE A 449 -0.01 11.07 20.94
N ASP A 450 0.59 9.91 21.22
CA ASP A 450 1.96 9.77 21.70
C ASP A 450 2.96 10.45 20.75
N HIS A 451 2.85 10.21 19.43
CA HIS A 451 3.67 10.88 18.43
C HIS A 451 3.41 12.39 18.37
N ALA A 452 2.14 12.81 18.43
CA ALA A 452 1.77 14.23 18.43
C ALA A 452 2.30 14.98 19.66
N MET A 453 2.50 14.29 20.79
CA MET A 453 3.08 14.84 22.02
C MET A 453 4.60 14.67 22.12
N GLY A 454 5.25 14.04 21.12
CA GLY A 454 6.68 13.73 21.15
C GLY A 454 7.06 12.66 22.16
N PHE A 455 6.10 11.86 22.64
CA PHE A 455 6.31 10.77 23.59
C PHE A 455 6.64 9.47 22.85
N GLU A 456 7.91 9.29 22.48
CA GLU A 456 8.42 8.08 21.82
C GLU A 456 9.56 7.45 22.61
N PRO A 457 9.28 6.80 23.77
CA PRO A 457 10.28 5.99 24.43
C PRO A 457 10.76 4.89 23.47
N GLY A 458 12.07 4.62 23.46
CA GLY A 458 12.68 3.68 22.52
C GLY A 458 11.91 2.35 22.44
N HIS A 459 11.63 1.91 21.21
CA HIS A 459 10.80 0.77 20.85
C HIS A 459 10.99 -0.48 21.71
N VAL A 460 12.25 -0.87 21.95
CA VAL A 460 12.59 -2.04 22.79
C VAL A 460 12.28 -1.79 24.27
N VAL A 461 12.60 -0.61 24.79
CA VAL A 461 12.37 -0.25 26.20
C VAL A 461 10.87 -0.20 26.49
N SER A 462 10.11 0.45 25.61
CA SER A 462 8.64 0.51 25.65
C SER A 462 8.02 -0.89 25.64
N GLY A 463 8.39 -1.73 24.67
CA GLY A 463 7.87 -3.08 24.54
C GLY A 463 8.23 -3.98 25.72
N SER A 464 9.50 -3.97 26.16
CA SER A 464 9.94 -4.74 27.32
C SER A 464 9.25 -4.28 28.60
N PHE A 465 9.07 -2.97 28.81
CA PHE A 465 8.34 -2.44 29.95
C PHE A 465 6.88 -2.89 29.95
N ALA A 466 6.17 -2.75 28.82
CA ALA A 466 4.77 -3.15 28.71
C ALA A 466 4.58 -4.65 28.95
N LEU A 467 5.45 -5.48 28.37
CA LEU A 467 5.41 -6.92 28.52
C LEU A 467 5.67 -7.35 29.97
N LEU A 468 6.75 -6.83 30.59
CA LEU A 468 7.09 -7.15 31.97
C LEU A 468 5.99 -6.70 32.94
N LEU A 469 5.51 -5.47 32.80
CA LEU A 469 4.46 -4.94 33.66
C LEU A 469 3.16 -5.74 33.52
N GLY A 470 2.73 -6.03 32.29
CA GLY A 470 1.52 -6.80 32.01
C GLY A 470 1.59 -8.22 32.56
N LEU A 471 2.73 -8.91 32.36
CA LEU A 471 2.94 -10.25 32.90
C LEU A 471 2.99 -10.26 34.44
N VAL A 472 3.74 -9.35 35.06
CA VAL A 472 3.88 -9.27 36.52
C VAL A 472 2.53 -8.97 37.17
N VAL A 473 1.82 -7.93 36.72
CA VAL A 473 0.49 -7.60 37.24
C VAL A 473 -0.49 -8.74 36.99
N GLY A 474 -0.45 -9.34 35.80
CA GLY A 474 -1.31 -10.47 35.47
C GLY A 474 -1.09 -11.69 36.38
N ILE A 475 0.17 -12.04 36.67
CA ILE A 475 0.54 -13.12 37.60
C ILE A 475 0.12 -12.78 39.03
N ILE A 476 0.33 -11.55 39.50
CA ILE A 476 -0.09 -11.12 40.85
C ILE A 476 -1.61 -11.25 40.99
N VAL A 477 -2.37 -10.76 40.00
CA VAL A 477 -3.83 -10.89 40.00
C VAL A 477 -4.23 -12.37 39.98
N PHE A 478 -3.61 -13.19 39.13
CA PHE A 478 -3.90 -14.62 39.08
C PHE A 478 -3.57 -15.33 40.41
N ALA A 479 -2.46 -15.00 41.06
CA ALA A 479 -2.06 -15.54 42.35
C ALA A 479 -3.01 -15.14 43.49
N SER A 480 -3.73 -14.03 43.35
CA SER A 480 -4.77 -13.62 44.33
C SER A 480 -6.02 -14.50 44.28
N ARG A 481 -6.19 -15.32 43.23
CA ARG A 481 -7.32 -16.23 43.03
C ARG A 481 -7.34 -17.32 44.10
N ARG A 482 -8.49 -17.48 44.76
CA ARG A 482 -8.76 -18.55 45.72
C ARG A 482 -9.81 -19.50 45.14
N PRO A 483 -9.42 -20.60 44.47
CA PRO A 483 -10.39 -21.55 43.94
C PRO A 483 -11.23 -22.13 45.07
N GLN A 484 -12.55 -22.30 44.84
CA GLN A 484 -13.40 -23.00 45.80
C GLN A 484 -12.87 -24.42 45.96
N GLN A 485 -12.52 -24.81 47.20
CA GLN A 485 -12.35 -26.21 47.54
C GLN A 485 -13.65 -26.91 47.18
N GLU A 486 -13.56 -27.90 46.29
CA GLU A 486 -14.63 -28.83 46.00
C GLU A 486 -15.15 -29.37 47.33
N LYS A 487 -16.44 -29.16 47.64
CA LYS A 487 -17.08 -29.75 48.81
C LYS A 487 -16.82 -31.25 48.72
N ALA A 488 -15.93 -31.76 49.56
CA ALA A 488 -15.71 -33.19 49.71
C ALA A 488 -17.08 -33.86 49.88
N ILE A 489 -17.39 -34.77 48.96
CA ILE A 489 -18.59 -35.58 48.98
C ILE A 489 -18.66 -36.26 50.35
N ASN A 490 -19.69 -35.92 51.12
CA ASN A 490 -19.93 -36.48 52.44
C ASN A 490 -20.20 -37.99 52.29
N PRO A 491 -19.37 -38.91 52.80
CA PRO A 491 -19.55 -40.36 52.59
C PRO A 491 -20.57 -40.95 53.58
N THR A 492 -21.76 -40.35 53.70
CA THR A 492 -22.78 -40.78 54.69
C THR A 492 -24.14 -41.09 54.07
N SER A 493 -24.23 -41.34 52.76
CA SER A 493 -25.49 -41.71 52.08
C SER A 493 -25.50 -43.15 51.53
N THR A 494 -24.50 -43.99 51.81
CA THR A 494 -24.40 -45.37 51.29
C THR A 494 -24.56 -46.46 52.37
N LYS A 495 -25.26 -46.16 53.47
CA LYS A 495 -25.54 -47.15 54.54
C LYS A 495 -27.01 -47.34 54.93
N GLN A 496 -27.97 -46.87 54.11
CA GLN A 496 -29.41 -47.05 54.38
C GLN A 496 -30.20 -47.79 53.28
N LEU A 497 -29.53 -48.53 52.40
CA LEU A 497 -30.18 -49.44 51.43
C LEU A 497 -29.70 -50.90 51.55
N ARG A 498 -29.12 -51.27 52.70
CA ARG A 498 -28.83 -52.67 53.08
C ARG A 498 -28.95 -52.84 54.60
N ALA A 499 -30.17 -52.76 55.12
CA ALA A 499 -30.66 -53.45 56.30
C ALA A 499 -32.13 -53.04 56.48
N ASP A 500 -32.95 -54.06 56.74
CA ASP A 500 -34.38 -54.07 57.02
C ASP A 500 -35.35 -53.98 55.84
#